data_AF-A0AB37XIU6-F1
#
_entry.id   AF-A0AB37XIU6-F1
#
_cell.length_a   1.000
_cell.length_b   1.000
_cell.length_c   1.000
_cell.angle_alpha   90.00
_cell.angle_beta   90.00
_cell.angle_gamma   90.00
#
_symmetry.space_group_name_H-M   'P 1'
#
loop_
_entity.id
_entity.type
_entity.pdbx_description
1 polymer ?
#
loop_
_entity_poly.entity_id
_entity_poly.type
_entity_poly.pdbx_seq_one_letter_code
_entity_poly.pdbx_strand_id
1 'polypeptide(L)'
;MAVSLVELRSRLRRSDRPAAFAVVVGDLLLCCVVLWWMVAGAGASTREEETASWSLGAEIYGIWLAAGLVLFAGAGLPRTLLGHLATMLLTPSALFLLVMLLSLR
;
A
#
# COMPACT_ATOMS: atom_id res chain seq x y z
N MET A 1 -15.52 7.00 -33.16
CA MET A 1 -15.64 5.64 -32.61
C MET A 1 -15.91 5.78 -31.11
N ALA A 2 -17.19 5.88 -30.72
CA ALA A 2 -17.57 6.00 -29.31
C ALA A 2 -17.53 4.61 -28.69
N VAL A 3 -16.41 4.26 -28.05
CA VAL A 3 -16.34 3.04 -27.23
C VAL A 3 -17.40 3.18 -26.14
N SER A 4 -18.37 2.26 -26.12
CA SER A 4 -19.41 2.29 -25.10
C SER A 4 -18.77 2.18 -23.72
N LEU A 5 -19.16 3.05 -22.79
CA LEU A 5 -18.72 3.01 -21.38
C LEU A 5 -18.88 1.60 -20.77
N VAL A 6 -19.85 0.83 -21.27
CA VAL A 6 -20.10 -0.56 -20.87
C VAL A 6 -18.98 -1.49 -21.33
N GLU A 7 -18.49 -1.31 -22.55
CA GLU A 7 -17.41 -2.12 -23.13
C GLU A 7 -16.08 -1.83 -22.45
N LEU A 8 -15.79 -0.55 -22.19
CA LEU A 8 -14.63 -0.12 -21.41
C LEU A 8 -14.67 -0.71 -19.99
N ARG A 9 -15.82 -0.63 -19.31
CA ARG A 9 -16.02 -1.22 -17.98
C ARG A 9 -15.87 -2.74 -17.98
N SER A 10 -16.32 -3.42 -19.03
CA SER A 10 -16.18 -4.87 -19.16
C SER A 10 -14.72 -5.30 -19.32
N ARG A 11 -13.93 -4.54 -20.10
CA ARG A 11 -12.49 -4.81 -20.29
C ARG A 11 -11.68 -4.49 -19.05
N LEU A 12 -11.97 -3.37 -18.37
CA LEU A 12 -11.36 -3.02 -17.08
C LEU A 12 -11.64 -4.10 -16.04
N ARG A 13 -12.88 -4.59 -15.95
CA ARG A 13 -13.27 -5.66 -15.04
C ARG A 13 -12.62 -7.01 -15.37
N ARG A 14 -12.25 -7.26 -16.64
CA ARG A 14 -11.46 -8.44 -17.04
C ARG A 14 -9.99 -8.30 -16.65
N SER A 15 -9.47 -7.07 -16.59
CA SER A 15 -8.12 -6.75 -16.08
C SER A 15 -8.04 -6.61 -14.55
N ASP A 16 -9.18 -6.59 -13.85
CA ASP A 16 -9.25 -6.41 -12.38
C ASP A 16 -8.51 -7.51 -11.60
N ARG A 17 -8.49 -8.76 -12.09
CA ARG A 17 -7.75 -9.86 -11.43
C ARG A 17 -6.22 -9.69 -11.50
N PRO A 18 -5.60 -9.55 -12.69
CA PRO A 18 -4.16 -9.33 -12.76
C PRO A 18 -3.74 -8.00 -12.14
N ALA A 19 -4.56 -6.95 -12.26
CA ALA A 19 -4.33 -5.67 -11.60
C ALA A 19 -4.33 -5.82 -10.07
N ALA A 20 -5.33 -6.52 -9.50
CA ALA A 20 -5.37 -6.80 -8.07
C ALA A 20 -4.13 -7.54 -7.59
N PHE A 21 -3.64 -8.54 -8.33
CA PHE A 21 -2.41 -9.25 -7.96
C PHE A 21 -1.18 -8.33 -7.97
N ALA A 22 -1.01 -7.53 -9.04
CA ALA A 22 0.11 -6.60 -9.14
C ALA A 22 0.07 -5.53 -8.04
N VAL A 23 -1.12 -5.01 -7.71
CA VAL A 23 -1.31 -4.03 -6.64
C VAL A 23 -1.00 -4.64 -5.28
N VAL A 24 -1.49 -5.86 -5.00
CA VAL A 24 -1.20 -6.57 -3.75
C VAL A 24 0.31 -6.75 -3.56
N VAL A 25 1.02 -7.21 -4.60
CA VAL A 25 2.47 -7.37 -4.54
C VAL A 25 3.18 -6.03 -4.36
N GLY A 26 2.74 -4.98 -5.08
CA GLY A 26 3.28 -3.63 -4.94
C GLY A 26 3.10 -3.06 -3.53
N ASP A 27 1.92 -3.21 -2.94
CA ASP A 27 1.62 -2.73 -1.59
C ASP A 27 2.39 -3.50 -0.53
N LEU A 28 2.56 -4.82 -0.70
CA LEU A 28 3.43 -5.64 0.17
C LEU A 28 4.86 -5.12 0.15
N LEU A 29 5.43 -4.89 -1.04
CA LEU A 29 6.78 -4.36 -1.17
C LEU A 29 6.90 -2.96 -0.57
N LEU A 30 5.95 -2.07 -0.85
CA LEU A 30 5.92 -0.73 -0.29
C LEU A 30 5.86 -0.78 1.24
N CYS A 31 4.96 -1.58 1.82
CA CYS A 31 4.85 -1.76 3.27
C CYS A 31 6.18 -2.24 3.86
N CYS A 32 6.81 -3.25 3.26
CA CYS A 32 8.11 -3.74 3.71
C CYS A 32 9.18 -2.64 3.68
N VAL A 33 9.27 -1.86 2.60
CA VAL A 33 10.27 -0.78 2.45
C VAL A 33 10.01 0.36 3.43
N VAL A 34 8.77 0.83 3.55
CA VAL A 34 8.40 1.93 4.46
C VAL A 34 8.62 1.53 5.92
N LEU A 35 8.23 0.32 6.31
CA LEU A 35 8.44 -0.16 7.68
C LEU A 35 9.91 -0.41 7.98
N TRP A 36 10.67 -0.95 7.01
CA TRP A 36 12.11 -1.06 7.15
C TRP A 36 12.74 0.31 7.36
N TRP A 37 12.34 1.31 6.57
CA TRP A 37 12.82 2.68 6.71
C TRP A 37 12.51 3.26 8.09
N MET A 38 11.27 3.10 8.57
CA MET A 38 10.84 3.59 9.88
C MET A 38 11.56 2.89 11.04
N VAL A 39 11.71 1.57 11.00
CA VAL A 39 12.30 0.77 12.09
C VAL A 39 13.83 0.86 12.10
N ALA A 40 14.48 0.85 10.93
CA ALA A 40 15.93 1.00 10.84
C ALA A 40 16.38 2.47 10.95
N GLY A 41 15.45 3.41 11.11
CA GLY A 41 15.68 4.86 11.17
C GLY A 41 16.37 5.42 9.93
N ALA A 42 16.44 4.67 8.82
CA ALA A 42 17.29 4.96 7.66
C ALA A 42 18.72 5.44 8.01
N GLY A 43 19.32 4.86 9.06
CA GLY A 43 20.66 5.27 9.51
C GLY A 43 20.67 6.54 10.36
N ALA A 44 19.52 6.94 10.92
CA ALA A 44 19.41 8.03 11.89
C ALA A 44 20.38 7.83 13.05
N SER A 45 21.21 8.83 13.28
CA SER A 45 22.14 8.90 14.41
C SER A 45 21.57 9.74 15.56
N THR A 46 20.50 10.49 15.30
CA THR A 46 19.83 11.37 16.26
C THR A 46 18.33 11.08 16.34
N ARG A 47 17.73 11.43 17.49
CA ARG A 47 16.30 11.28 17.74
C ARG A 47 15.44 12.16 16.81
N GLU A 48 15.98 13.29 16.36
CA GLU A 48 15.29 14.18 15.41
C GLU A 48 15.19 13.55 14.02
N GLU A 49 16.28 12.96 13.53
CA GLU A 49 16.32 12.19 12.27
C GLU A 49 15.36 11.00 12.31
N GLU A 50 15.28 10.31 13.46
CA GLU A 50 14.33 9.23 13.67
C GLU A 50 12.89 9.77 13.50
N THR A 51 12.49 10.82 14.23
CA THR A 51 11.13 11.39 14.08
C THR A 51 10.83 11.92 12.67
N ALA A 52 11.83 12.46 11.97
CA ALA A 52 11.68 12.90 10.59
C ALA A 52 11.43 11.72 9.64
N SER A 53 12.13 10.60 9.84
CA SER A 53 11.93 9.36 9.07
C SER A 53 10.53 8.78 9.28
N TRP A 54 10.02 8.84 10.52
CA TRP A 54 8.65 8.43 10.85
C TRP A 54 7.61 9.34 10.18
N SER A 55 7.81 10.67 10.22
CA SER A 55 6.90 11.63 9.58
C SER A 55 6.85 11.43 8.07
N LEU A 56 8.02 11.33 7.42
CA LEU A 56 8.11 11.13 5.97
C LEU A 56 7.51 9.78 5.56
N GLY A 57 7.80 8.71 6.30
CA GLY A 57 7.22 7.41 6.03
C GLY A 57 5.69 7.43 6.14
N ALA A 58 5.15 8.12 7.15
CA ALA A 58 3.70 8.25 7.35
C ALA A 58 3.04 9.04 6.21
N GLU A 59 3.69 10.10 5.74
CA GLU A 59 3.22 10.91 4.61
C GLU A 59 3.21 10.10 3.31
N ILE A 60 4.32 9.41 2.98
CA ILE A 60 4.42 8.55 1.79
C ILE A 60 3.33 7.48 1.82
N TYR A 61 3.18 6.82 2.97
CA TYR A 61 2.18 5.79 3.17
C TYR A 61 0.75 6.32 3.01
N GLY A 62 0.45 7.47 3.63
CA GLY A 62 -0.86 8.11 3.55
C GLY A 62 -1.22 8.55 2.13
N ILE A 63 -0.27 9.16 1.41
CA ILE A 63 -0.44 9.57 0.01
C ILE A 63 -0.71 8.34 -0.87
N TRP A 64 0.05 7.26 -0.69
CA TRP A 64 -0.13 6.05 -1.49
C TRP A 64 -1.49 5.38 -1.25
N LEU A 65 -1.92 5.31 0.02
CA LEU A 65 -3.24 4.80 0.39
C LEU A 65 -4.37 5.64 -0.24
N ALA A 66 -4.27 6.97 -0.15
CA ALA A 66 -5.27 7.88 -0.70
C ALA A 66 -5.31 7.81 -2.24
N ALA A 67 -4.15 7.80 -2.89
CA ALA A 67 -4.04 7.69 -4.34
C ALA A 67 -4.63 6.38 -4.85
N GLY A 68 -4.31 5.25 -4.21
CA GLY A 68 -4.90 3.95 -4.55
C GLY A 68 -6.42 3.93 -4.42
N LEU A 69 -6.95 4.51 -3.33
CA LEU A 69 -8.40 4.66 -3.14
C LEU A 69 -9.06 5.41 -4.30
N VAL A 70 -8.54 6.61 -4.62
CA VAL A 70 -9.10 7.47 -5.66
C VAL A 70 -9.02 6.81 -7.03
N LEU A 71 -7.86 6.23 -7.37
CA LEU A 71 -7.63 5.59 -8.67
C LEU A 71 -8.49 4.34 -8.85
N PHE A 72 -8.53 3.43 -7.87
CA PHE A 72 -9.25 2.16 -8.02
C PHE A 72 -10.77 2.33 -7.88
N ALA A 73 -11.23 3.24 -7.01
CA ALA A 73 -12.64 3.59 -6.94
C ALA A 73 -13.11 4.29 -8.22
N GLY A 74 -12.34 5.25 -8.73
CA GLY A 74 -12.63 5.95 -9.98
C GLY A 74 -12.63 5.03 -11.21
N ALA A 75 -11.72 4.05 -11.25
CA ALA A 75 -11.66 3.04 -12.31
C ALA A 75 -12.72 1.94 -12.20
N GLY A 76 -13.47 1.88 -11.09
CA GLY A 76 -14.50 0.86 -10.86
C GLY A 76 -13.93 -0.56 -10.72
N LEU A 77 -12.77 -0.69 -10.06
CA LEU A 77 -12.03 -1.95 -9.86
C LEU A 77 -12.17 -2.43 -8.40
N PRO A 78 -13.31 -3.03 -8.00
CA PRO A 78 -13.60 -3.31 -6.60
C PRO A 78 -12.66 -4.35 -5.99
N ARG A 79 -12.16 -5.35 -6.76
CA ARG A 79 -11.21 -6.32 -6.19
C ARG A 79 -9.85 -5.69 -5.97
N THR A 80 -9.39 -4.87 -6.91
CA THR A 80 -8.13 -4.14 -6.78
C THR A 80 -8.19 -3.19 -5.58
N LEU A 81 -9.30 -2.46 -5.41
CA LEU A 81 -9.54 -1.60 -4.26
C LEU A 81 -9.55 -2.37 -2.92
N LEU A 82 -10.27 -3.49 -2.85
CA LEU A 82 -10.30 -4.33 -1.65
C LEU A 82 -8.93 -4.93 -1.34
N GLY A 83 -8.22 -5.38 -2.37
CA GLY A 83 -6.85 -5.88 -2.25
C GLY A 83 -5.93 -4.82 -1.66
N HIS A 84 -5.97 -3.61 -2.22
CA HIS A 84 -5.20 -2.46 -1.77
C HIS A 84 -5.47 -2.07 -0.31
N LEU A 85 -6.75 -1.97 0.06
CA LEU A 85 -7.14 -1.70 1.45
C LEU A 85 -6.68 -2.81 2.40
N ALA A 86 -6.88 -4.07 2.02
CA ALA A 86 -6.52 -5.20 2.85
C ALA A 86 -5.01 -5.27 3.07
N THR A 87 -4.20 -5.11 2.01
CA THR A 87 -2.73 -5.11 2.13
C THR A 87 -2.25 -3.93 2.93
N MET A 88 -2.75 -2.72 2.66
CA MET A 88 -2.35 -1.54 3.41
C MET A 88 -2.71 -1.66 4.89
N LEU A 89 -3.89 -2.16 5.28
CA LEU A 89 -4.23 -2.23 6.71
C LEU A 89 -3.60 -3.42 7.44
N LEU A 90 -3.62 -4.61 6.81
CA LEU A 90 -3.22 -5.85 7.47
C LEU A 90 -1.72 -6.05 7.46
N THR A 91 -1.01 -5.69 6.39
CA THR A 91 0.44 -5.92 6.25
C THR A 91 1.25 -5.19 7.33
N PRO A 92 1.11 -3.87 7.55
CA PRO A 92 1.85 -3.19 8.59
C PRO A 92 1.47 -3.67 9.99
N SER A 93 0.20 -4.03 10.22
CA SER A 93 -0.24 -4.62 11.48
C SER A 93 0.44 -5.98 11.73
N ALA A 94 0.49 -6.84 10.73
CA ALA A 94 1.13 -8.15 10.80
C ALA A 94 2.65 -8.03 10.99
N LEU A 95 3.30 -7.12 10.25
CA LEU A 95 4.74 -6.86 10.38
C LEU A 95 5.08 -6.26 11.75
N PHE A 96 4.27 -5.34 12.26
CA PHE A 96 4.43 -4.78 13.61
C PHE A 96 4.31 -5.86 14.68
N LEU A 97 3.28 -6.71 14.60
CA LEU A 97 3.11 -7.85 15.50
C LEU A 97 4.28 -8.83 15.40
N LEU A 98 4.78 -9.11 14.20
CA LEU A 98 5.93 -9.97 13.99
C LEU A 98 7.19 -9.40 14.65
N VAL A 99 7.46 -8.10 14.47
CA VAL A 99 8.59 -7.42 15.14
C VAL A 99 8.43 -7.50 16.65
N MET A 100 7.25 -7.21 17.20
CA MET A 100 7.02 -7.35 18.64
C MET A 100 7.26 -8.78 19.15
N LEU A 101 6.75 -9.79 18.43
CA LEU A 101 6.95 -11.19 18.78
C LEU A 101 8.42 -11.61 18.75
N LEU A 102 9.19 -11.11 17.78
CA LEU A 102 10.62 -11.36 17.68
C LEU A 102 11.41 -10.66 18.78
N SER A 103 11.01 -9.44 19.17
CA SER A 103 11.65 -8.68 20.25
C SER A 103 11.35 -9.21 21.66
N LEU A 104 10.28 -10.00 21.82
CA LEU A 104 9.89 -10.64 23.07
C LEU A 104 10.57 -11.99 23.31
N ARG A 105 11.31 -12.51 22.31
CA ARG A 105 12.12 -13.74 22.41
C ARG A 105 13.56 -13.42 22.75
#